data_AF-A0A6I7QSL9-F1
#
_entry.id   AF-A0A6I7QSL9-F1
#
_cell.length_a   1.000
_cell.length_b   1.000
_cell.length_c   1.000
_cell.angle_alpha   90.00
_cell.angle_beta   90.00
_cell.angle_gamma   90.00
#
_symmetry.space_group_name_H-M   'P 1'
#
loop_
_entity.id
_entity.type
_entity.pdbx_description
1 polymer ?
#
loop_
_entity_poly.entity_id
_entity_poly.type
_entity_poly.pdbx_seq_one_letter_code
_entity_poly.pdbx_strand_id
1 'polypeptide(L)'
;MKTLLSILFVFGAFVAVLAISHRHEEVQQPILYEYMISNFYEDTAAHNAIAAILLNYRMYDTMFEALILLTAIIGMKQFLPAAQELKSEKEDESQS
;
A
#
# COMPACT_ATOMS: atom_id res chain seq x y z
N MET A 1 -3.55 -30.82 11.62
CA MET A 1 -3.14 -30.08 12.84
C MET A 1 -2.46 -28.75 12.52
N LYS A 2 -1.50 -28.67 11.59
CA LYS A 2 -0.83 -27.40 11.22
C LYS A 2 -1.80 -26.30 10.74
N THR A 3 -2.77 -26.65 9.89
CA THR A 3 -3.80 -25.71 9.42
C THR A 3 -4.71 -25.20 10.54
N LEU A 4 -5.13 -26.09 11.44
CA LEU A 4 -5.88 -25.73 12.65
C LEU A 4 -5.10 -24.78 13.56
N LEU A 5 -3.80 -25.00 13.72
CA LEU A 5 -2.92 -24.13 14.49
C LEU A 5 -2.74 -22.76 13.81
N SER A 6 -2.57 -22.71 12.49
CA SER A 6 -2.52 -21.45 11.74
C SER A 6 -3.82 -20.65 11.83
N ILE A 7 -4.98 -21.31 11.74
CA ILE A 7 -6.29 -20.66 11.89
C ILE A 7 -6.43 -20.09 13.30
N LEU A 8 -6.08 -20.87 14.33
CA LEU A 8 -6.14 -20.39 15.72
C LEU A 8 -5.21 -19.19 15.94
N PHE A 9 -4.01 -19.21 15.34
CA PHE A 9 -3.06 -18.11 15.44
C PHE A 9 -3.58 -16.83 14.77
N VAL A 10 -4.11 -16.92 13.54
CA VAL A 10 -4.69 -15.77 12.82
C VAL A 10 -5.90 -15.23 13.57
N PHE A 11 -6.77 -16.11 14.08
CA PHE A 11 -7.93 -15.70 14.86
C PHE A 11 -7.52 -15.02 16.19
N GLY A 12 -6.52 -15.57 16.88
CA GLY A 12 -5.96 -14.96 18.09
C GLY A 12 -5.35 -13.58 17.82
N ALA A 13 -4.59 -13.43 16.73
CA ALA A 13 -4.03 -12.14 16.33
C ALA A 13 -5.13 -11.12 16.00
N PHE A 14 -6.18 -11.54 15.30
CA PHE A 14 -7.34 -10.69 15.00
C PHE A 14 -8.04 -10.20 16.27
N VAL A 15 -8.33 -11.10 17.21
CA VAL A 15 -8.94 -10.74 18.50
C VAL A 15 -8.03 -9.80 19.30
N ALA A 16 -6.72 -10.04 19.28
CA ALA A 16 -5.74 -9.17 19.95
C ALA A 16 -5.74 -7.75 19.38
N VAL A 17 -5.76 -7.59 18.05
CA VAL A 17 -5.85 -6.27 17.40
C VAL A 17 -7.12 -5.54 17.80
N LEU A 18 -8.28 -6.23 17.79
CA LEU A 18 -9.54 -5.63 18.21
C LEU A 18 -9.54 -5.22 19.68
N ALA A 19 -8.98 -6.06 20.56
CA ALA A 19 -8.89 -5.77 21.98
C ALA A 19 -8.00 -4.55 22.29
N ILE A 20 -6.91 -4.36 21.51
CA ILE A 20 -6.05 -3.16 21.61
C ILE A 20 -6.78 -1.94 21.07
N SER A 21 -7.41 -2.06 19.89
CA SER A 21 -8.13 -0.96 19.25
C SER A 21 -9.28 -0.42 20.11
N HIS A 22 -10.02 -1.29 20.79
CA HIS A 22 -11.12 -0.87 21.66
C HIS A 22 -10.67 -0.10 22.91
N ARG A 23 -9.41 -0.25 23.35
CA ARG A 23 -8.88 0.42 24.54
C ARG A 23 -8.40 1.85 24.30
N HIS A 24 -8.28 2.26 23.03
CA HIS A 24 -7.88 3.60 22.67
C HIS A 24 -9.10 4.38 22.18
N GLU A 25 -9.73 5.15 23.07
CA GLU A 25 -10.51 6.30 22.62
C GLU A 25 -9.50 7.31 22.07
N GLU A 26 -9.29 7.29 20.75
CA GLU A 26 -8.49 8.31 20.09
C GLU A 26 -9.18 9.66 20.22
N VAL A 27 -8.74 10.47 21.18
CA VAL A 27 -8.95 11.91 21.13
C VAL A 27 -8.06 12.43 20.01
N GLN A 28 -8.54 12.32 18.77
CA GLN A 28 -7.90 12.93 17.62
C GLN A 28 -7.95 14.43 17.84
N GLN A 29 -6.84 15.03 18.27
CA GLN A 29 -6.73 16.48 18.31
C GLN A 29 -6.62 16.96 16.86
N PRO A 30 -7.65 17.60 16.31
CA PRO A 30 -7.74 17.88 14.87
C PRO A 30 -6.77 18.99 14.41
N ILE A 31 -5.93 19.49 15.30
CA ILE A 31 -5.06 20.67 15.12
C ILE A 31 -4.26 20.58 13.81
N LEU A 32 -3.64 19.43 13.54
CA LEU A 32 -2.82 19.25 12.33
C LEU A 32 -3.66 19.20 11.06
N TYR A 33 -4.79 18.49 11.11
CA TYR A 33 -5.73 18.39 10.00
C TYR A 33 -6.34 19.75 9.66
N GLU A 34 -6.78 20.50 10.67
CA GLU A 34 -7.33 21.84 10.52
C GLU A 34 -6.29 22.80 9.95
N TYR A 35 -5.04 22.74 10.45
CA TYR A 35 -3.94 23.55 9.92
C TYR A 35 -3.70 23.26 8.43
N MET A 36 -3.57 21.98 8.05
CA MET A 36 -3.31 21.59 6.67
C MET A 36 -4.43 22.05 5.73
N ILE A 37 -5.70 21.94 6.12
CA ILE A 37 -6.82 22.36 5.26
C ILE A 37 -6.98 23.88 5.19
N SER A 38 -6.66 24.59 6.26
CA SER A 38 -6.77 26.05 6.27
C SER A 38 -5.60 26.75 5.57
N ASN A 39 -4.41 26.14 5.54
CA ASN A 39 -3.17 26.79 5.06
C ASN A 39 -2.56 26.15 3.80
N PHE A 40 -3.12 25.07 3.23
CA PHE A 40 -2.47 24.36 2.10
C PHE A 40 -2.11 25.25 0.92
N TYR A 41 -2.96 26.24 0.59
CA TYR A 41 -2.72 27.13 -0.52
C TYR A 41 -1.55 28.07 -0.23
N GLU A 42 -1.51 28.69 0.96
CA GLU A 42 -0.43 29.60 1.36
C GLU A 42 0.91 28.86 1.49
N ASP A 43 0.89 27.64 2.05
CA ASP A 43 2.10 26.85 2.30
C ASP A 43 2.70 26.25 1.02
N THR A 44 1.87 25.96 0.00
CA THR A 44 2.29 25.12 -1.15
C THR A 44 1.95 25.68 -2.53
N ALA A 45 1.18 26.77 -2.60
CA ALA A 45 0.57 27.32 -3.83
C ALA A 45 -0.33 26.34 -4.62
N ALA A 46 -0.61 25.14 -4.08
CA ALA A 46 -1.47 24.18 -4.72
C ALA A 46 -2.94 24.58 -4.49
N HIS A 47 -3.74 24.53 -5.57
CA HIS A 47 -5.17 24.86 -5.51
C HIS A 47 -6.03 23.67 -5.07
N ASN A 48 -5.43 22.49 -4.94
CA ASN A 48 -6.08 21.27 -4.48
C ASN A 48 -5.45 20.81 -3.17
N ALA A 49 -6.25 20.79 -2.10
CA ALA A 49 -5.80 20.39 -0.77
C ALA A 49 -5.23 18.97 -0.72
N ILE A 50 -5.82 18.02 -1.47
CA ILE A 50 -5.32 16.64 -1.54
C ILE A 50 -3.95 16.59 -2.21
N ALA A 51 -3.77 17.33 -3.30
CA ALA A 51 -2.47 17.41 -3.97
C ALA A 51 -1.40 18.06 -3.08
N ALA A 52 -1.76 19.12 -2.34
CA ALA A 52 -0.88 19.73 -1.35
C ALA A 52 -0.44 18.72 -0.27
N ILE A 53 -1.39 17.94 0.25
CA ILE A 53 -1.11 16.92 1.26
C ILE A 53 -0.19 15.83 0.69
N LEU A 54 -0.50 15.25 -0.46
CA LEU A 54 0.26 14.12 -1.00
C LEU A 54 1.64 14.53 -1.54
N LEU A 55 1.76 15.72 -2.15
CA LEU A 55 2.98 16.13 -2.85
C LEU A 55 3.85 17.10 -2.07
N ASN A 56 3.33 17.80 -1.05
CA ASN A 56 4.12 18.67 -0.19
C ASN A 56 4.20 18.14 1.25
N TYR A 57 3.08 18.11 1.98
CA TYR A 57 3.11 17.74 3.40
C TYR A 57 3.54 16.28 3.64
N ARG A 58 3.18 15.36 2.75
CA ARG A 58 3.50 13.91 2.80
C ARG A 58 4.27 13.42 1.58
N MET A 59 5.13 14.28 1.03
CA MET A 59 5.90 13.99 -0.19
C MET A 59 6.66 12.65 -0.12
N TYR A 60 7.25 12.32 1.03
CA TYR A 60 8.02 11.09 1.18
C TYR A 60 7.18 9.82 1.01
N ASP A 61 5.95 9.80 1.51
CA ASP A 61 5.06 8.64 1.38
C ASP A 61 4.75 8.39 -0.11
N THR A 62 4.36 9.44 -0.85
CA THR A 62 4.10 9.37 -2.29
C THR A 62 5.35 9.03 -3.11
N MET A 63 6.53 9.56 -2.72
CA MET A 63 7.78 9.25 -3.40
C MET A 63 8.16 7.76 -3.24
N PHE A 64 7.95 7.20 -2.05
CA PHE A 64 8.19 5.77 -1.82
C PHE A 64 7.13 4.88 -2.49
N GLU A 65 5.87 5.31 -2.59
CA GLU A 65 4.86 4.61 -3.41
C GLU A 65 5.31 4.51 -4.87
N ALA A 66 5.79 5.62 -5.45
CA ALA A 66 6.33 5.63 -6.80
C ALA A 66 7.56 4.72 -6.94
N LEU A 67 8.44 4.68 -5.93
CA LEU A 67 9.60 3.80 -5.91
C LEU A 67 9.19 2.32 -5.85
N ILE A 68 8.19 1.97 -5.03
CA ILE A 68 7.66 0.61 -4.95
C ILE A 68 7.07 0.20 -6.31
N LEU A 69 6.28 1.07 -6.93
CA LEU A 69 5.72 0.81 -8.25
C LEU A 69 6.82 0.61 -9.31
N LEU A 70 7.86 1.46 -9.29
CA LEU A 70 9.01 1.35 -10.19
C LEU A 70 9.76 0.02 -9.99
N THR A 71 10.07 -0.34 -8.74
CA THR A 71 10.76 -1.59 -8.43
C THR A 71 9.92 -2.82 -8.80
N ALA A 72 8.60 -2.75 -8.63
CA ALA A 72 7.68 -3.79 -9.09
C ALA A 72 7.71 -3.96 -10.62
N ILE A 73 7.68 -2.85 -11.38
CA ILE A 73 7.77 -2.90 -12.86
C ILE A 73 9.11 -3.47 -13.31
N ILE A 74 10.22 -3.03 -12.70
CA ILE A 74 11.56 -3.56 -13.00
C ILE A 74 11.62 -5.06 -12.71
N GLY A 75 11.11 -5.48 -11.54
CA GLY A 75 11.04 -6.89 -11.16
C GLY A 75 10.23 -7.73 -12.15
N MET A 76 9.03 -7.27 -12.51
CA MET A 76 8.21 -7.97 -13.51
C MET A 76 8.91 -8.07 -14.86
N LYS A 77 9.55 -7.00 -15.35
CA LYS A 77 10.24 -7.02 -16.63
C LYS A 77 11.45 -7.97 -16.63
N GLN A 78 12.14 -8.10 -15.50
CA GLN A 78 13.34 -8.95 -15.38
C GLN A 78 12.99 -10.43 -15.16
N PHE A 79 11.94 -10.71 -14.39
CA PHE A 79 11.63 -12.07 -13.93
C PHE A 79 10.44 -12.72 -14.64
N LEU A 80 9.58 -11.96 -15.33
CA LEU A 80 8.47 -12.53 -16.09
C LEU A 80 9.01 -13.02 -17.45
N PRO A 81 8.82 -14.31 -17.79
CA PRO A 81 9.19 -14.84 -19.10
C PRO A 81 8.53 -14.03 -20.21
N ALA A 82 9.21 -13.89 -21.34
CA ALA A 82 8.62 -13.16 -22.45
C ALA A 82 7.31 -13.86 -22.84
N ALA A 83 6.25 -13.09 -23.14
CA ALA A 83 4.95 -13.66 -23.52
C ALA A 83 5.03 -14.62 -24.73
N GLN A 84 6.12 -14.55 -25.50
CA GLN A 84 6.44 -15.48 -26.58
C GLN A 84 6.90 -16.85 -26.07
N GLU A 85 7.71 -16.90 -25.01
CA GLU A 85 8.21 -18.15 -24.40
C GLU A 85 7.07 -18.94 -23.74
N LEU A 86 6.13 -18.23 -23.11
CA LEU A 86 4.92 -18.83 -22.52
C LEU A 86 3.94 -19.38 -23.57
N LYS A 87 4.02 -18.92 -24.83
CA LYS A 87 3.22 -19.44 -25.93
C LYS A 87 3.85 -20.70 -26.54
N SER A 88 5.17 -20.69 -26.75
CA SER A 88 5.88 -21.86 -27.28
C SER A 88 5.80 -23.06 -26.31
N GLU A 89 5.90 -22.82 -25.01
CA GLU A 89 5.80 -23.89 -23.99
C GLU A 89 4.41 -24.56 -23.97
N LYS A 90 3.34 -23.78 -24.18
CA LYS A 90 1.97 -24.30 -24.27
C LYS A 90 1.68 -25.05 -25.57
N GLU A 91 2.33 -24.66 -26.66
CA GLU A 91 2.21 -25.37 -27.94
C GLU A 91 2.91 -26.72 -27.89
N ASP A 92 4.09 -26.81 -27.25
CA ASP A 92 4.84 -28.06 -27.05
C ASP A 92 4.13 -29.02 -26.07
N GLU A 93 3.50 -28.55 -24.99
CA GLU A 93 2.70 -29.40 -24.09
C GLU A 93 1.41 -29.94 -24.73
N SER A 94 0.88 -29.25 -25.75
CA SER A 94 -0.34 -29.70 -26.45
C SER A 94 -0.10 -30.80 -27.49
N GLN A 95 1.16 -31.06 -27.85
CA GLN A 95 1.57 -32.02 -28.87
C GLN A 95 2.23 -33.29 -28.31
N SER A 96 2.33 -33.42 -26.98
CA SER A 96 2.73 -34.63 -26.24
C SER A 96 1.52 -35.33 -25.63
#